data_AF-A0A1G7CR19-F1
#
_entry.id   AF-A0A1G7CR19-F1
#
_cell.length_a   1.000
_cell.length_b   1.000
_cell.length_c   1.000
_cell.angle_alpha   90.00
_cell.angle_beta   90.00
_cell.angle_gamma   90.00
#
_symmetry.space_group_name_H-M   'P 1'
#
loop_
_entity.id
_entity.type
_entity.pdbx_description
1 polymer ?
#
loop_
_entity_poly.entity_id
_entity_poly.type
_entity_poly.pdbx_seq_one_letter_code
_entity_poly.pdbx_strand_id
1 'polypeptide(L)'
;MILSSLLQRAAASSLDPDADLAQPGRDPRPELEGPQPHLYADEDLSVMPSMVRGRAEPSGIVGELVEAGDVEARARLVRGLLHQIGFEWLGYGAVTFMAGRLWPLSFFTSYANAGWMRRYFAHRHNQVDTRHQDAPASSLPLVWDVDQLEAQFDRSDRPAQCRQFIEDLHASGIRSGLFLRLASPTHVNEHTLISLLSSTPGREWIDGGVTGRALLLSLSVHEYLSRHARLPAAPAAARIDLSQLSPTQQYILEHLLQGRSDKEIAYRMQLSAHTVDYHMRQLRRRFSARNRVQLVKAATQSQFGESNFGTVG
;
A
#
# COMPACT_ATOMS: atom_id res chain seq x y z
N MET A 1 -25.57 -9.89 40.01
CA MET A 1 -24.79 -10.27 41.21
C MET A 1 -24.84 -11.78 41.32
N ILE A 2 -23.65 -12.42 41.40
CA ILE A 2 -23.42 -13.75 42.05
C ILE A 2 -23.97 -14.95 41.26
N LEU A 3 -23.29 -16.06 40.99
CA LEU A 3 -21.89 -16.54 40.99
C LEU A 3 -21.99 -17.95 40.38
N SER A 4 -20.92 -18.41 39.72
CA SER A 4 -20.40 -19.79 39.82
C SER A 4 -21.33 -21.00 39.63
N SER A 5 -21.28 -21.59 38.44
CA SER A 5 -21.13 -23.04 38.29
C SER A 5 -20.82 -23.36 36.84
N LEU A 6 -19.63 -23.90 36.55
CA LEU A 6 -19.29 -24.86 35.49
C LEU A 6 -17.76 -24.97 35.35
N LEU A 7 -17.13 -25.42 36.44
CA LEU A 7 -15.78 -26.00 36.44
C LEU A 7 -15.92 -27.42 36.97
N GLN A 8 -16.08 -28.40 36.07
CA GLN A 8 -15.63 -29.79 36.21
C GLN A 8 -16.30 -30.67 35.15
N ARG A 9 -15.64 -30.83 34.00
CA ARG A 9 -15.48 -32.11 33.28
C ARG A 9 -14.76 -31.87 31.97
N ALA A 10 -13.45 -32.15 31.97
CA ALA A 10 -12.66 -32.74 30.88
C ALA A 10 -11.18 -32.43 31.12
N ALA A 11 -10.61 -33.03 32.17
CA ALA A 11 -9.18 -33.26 32.24
C ALA A 11 -8.96 -34.71 31.80
N ALA A 12 -8.44 -34.89 30.58
CA ALA A 12 -7.56 -35.99 30.17
C ALA A 12 -7.45 -36.01 28.63
N SER A 13 -6.60 -35.13 28.09
CA SER A 13 -5.92 -35.39 26.82
C SER A 13 -4.57 -34.72 26.90
N SER A 14 -3.54 -35.55 27.05
CA SER A 14 -2.13 -35.24 27.07
C SER A 14 -1.75 -34.23 25.98
N LEU A 15 -1.21 -33.08 26.40
CA LEU A 15 -0.48 -32.14 25.55
C LEU A 15 0.88 -32.77 25.24
N ASP A 16 1.04 -33.26 24.01
CA ASP A 16 2.34 -33.62 23.46
C ASP A 16 3.00 -32.34 22.90
N PRO A 17 4.15 -31.88 23.42
CA PRO A 17 4.74 -30.60 23.01
C PRO A 17 5.47 -30.61 21.66
N ASP A 18 5.61 -31.78 21.01
CA ASP A 18 6.50 -31.95 19.84
C ASP A 18 5.77 -32.35 18.52
N ALA A 19 4.44 -32.27 18.48
CA ALA A 19 3.67 -32.72 17.31
C ALA A 19 3.68 -31.79 16.08
N ASP A 20 4.41 -30.67 16.09
CA ASP A 20 4.41 -29.67 14.99
C ASP A 20 5.80 -29.45 14.37
N LEU A 21 6.59 -30.53 14.24
CA LEU A 21 7.78 -30.57 13.39
C LEU A 21 7.47 -31.30 12.08
N ALA A 22 6.58 -30.73 11.26
CA ALA A 22 6.38 -31.14 9.88
C ALA A 22 7.40 -30.44 8.95
N GLN A 23 8.06 -31.25 8.13
CA GLN A 23 9.05 -30.90 7.11
C GLN A 23 8.55 -29.88 6.06
N PRO A 24 9.44 -29.16 5.33
CA PRO A 24 9.05 -28.13 4.38
C PRO A 24 8.50 -28.76 3.09
N GLY A 25 7.25 -29.21 3.15
CA GLY A 25 6.43 -29.49 1.98
C GLY A 25 6.06 -28.16 1.32
N ARG A 26 6.43 -28.04 0.05
CA ARG A 26 6.12 -26.91 -0.84
C ARG A 26 4.59 -26.83 -1.00
N ASP A 27 3.96 -26.10 -0.09
CA ASP A 27 2.52 -25.86 -0.10
C ASP A 27 2.21 -24.99 -1.34
N PRO A 28 1.48 -25.49 -2.36
CA PRO A 28 1.08 -24.67 -3.49
C PRO A 28 -0.08 -23.82 -2.99
N ARG A 29 0.24 -22.76 -2.24
CA ARG A 29 -0.77 -21.77 -1.86
C ARG A 29 -1.43 -21.32 -3.16
N PRO A 30 -2.76 -21.45 -3.30
CA PRO A 30 -3.45 -20.92 -4.47
C PRO A 30 -3.02 -19.47 -4.62
N GLU A 31 -2.60 -19.09 -5.83
CA GLU A 31 -2.38 -17.69 -6.15
C GLU A 31 -3.71 -16.99 -5.92
N LEU A 32 -3.87 -16.40 -4.74
CA LEU A 32 -5.02 -15.57 -4.42
C LEU A 32 -5.08 -14.51 -5.52
N GLU A 33 -6.05 -14.62 -6.42
CA GLU A 33 -6.34 -13.57 -7.38
C GLU A 33 -6.72 -12.34 -6.56
N GLY A 34 -5.83 -11.34 -6.57
CA GLY A 34 -6.07 -10.12 -5.82
C GLY A 34 -7.26 -9.35 -6.33
N PRO A 35 -7.74 -8.40 -5.52
CA PRO A 35 -8.68 -7.42 -6.03
C PRO A 35 -8.09 -6.71 -7.24
N GLN A 36 -8.90 -6.54 -8.29
CA GLN A 36 -8.50 -5.67 -9.40
C GLN A 36 -8.48 -4.22 -8.91
N PRO A 37 -7.49 -3.43 -9.34
CA PRO A 37 -7.44 -2.03 -8.96
C PRO A 37 -8.61 -1.25 -9.56
N HIS A 38 -9.16 -0.34 -8.77
CA HIS A 38 -10.14 0.62 -9.26
C HIS A 38 -9.42 1.71 -10.08
N LEU A 39 -9.71 1.78 -11.38
CA LEU A 39 -9.20 2.84 -12.25
C LEU A 39 -10.17 4.01 -12.23
N TYR A 40 -9.65 5.22 -12.07
CA TYR A 40 -10.43 6.45 -12.04
C TYR A 40 -9.69 7.59 -12.78
N ALA A 41 -10.44 8.60 -13.19
CA ALA A 41 -9.94 9.75 -13.95
C ALA A 41 -10.47 11.07 -13.35
N ASP A 42 -10.12 12.19 -13.98
CA ASP A 42 -10.60 13.52 -13.59
C ASP A 42 -12.13 13.63 -13.59
N GLU A 43 -12.80 12.84 -14.43
CA GLU A 43 -14.26 12.75 -14.55
C GLU A 43 -14.91 12.20 -13.27
N ASP A 44 -14.20 11.37 -12.51
CA ASP A 44 -14.69 10.74 -11.29
C ASP A 44 -14.45 11.60 -10.04
N LEU A 45 -13.77 12.74 -10.18
CA LEU A 45 -13.44 13.60 -9.06
C LEU A 45 -14.67 14.41 -8.60
N SER A 46 -14.94 14.37 -7.31
CA SER A 46 -15.98 15.20 -6.72
C SER A 46 -15.48 16.63 -6.62
N VAL A 47 -16.12 17.55 -7.33
CA VAL A 47 -15.98 18.99 -7.08
C VAL A 47 -16.65 19.28 -5.75
N MET A 48 -15.89 19.23 -4.65
CA MET A 48 -16.40 19.75 -3.39
C MET A 48 -16.49 21.27 -3.53
N PRO A 49 -17.67 21.89 -3.31
CA PRO A 49 -17.71 23.32 -3.13
C PRO A 49 -16.78 23.66 -1.98
N SER A 50 -15.92 24.68 -2.15
CA SER A 50 -15.12 25.27 -1.09
C SER A 50 -16.03 25.73 0.05
N MET A 51 -16.40 24.81 0.95
CA MET A 51 -17.27 25.05 2.10
C MET A 51 -16.73 24.30 3.31
N VAL A 52 -15.46 24.54 3.62
CA VAL A 52 -15.00 24.49 5.00
C VAL A 52 -14.34 25.83 5.29
N ARG A 53 -15.17 26.79 5.73
CA ARG A 53 -14.69 28.09 6.25
C ARG A 53 -13.68 27.80 7.36
N GLY A 54 -12.40 28.13 7.12
CA GLY A 54 -11.33 28.03 8.12
C GLY A 54 -10.01 27.41 7.64
N ARG A 55 -9.95 26.77 6.46
CA ARG A 55 -8.67 26.42 5.82
C ARG A 55 -8.25 27.54 4.87
N ALA A 56 -6.98 27.94 4.92
CA ALA A 56 -6.41 28.91 3.97
C ALA A 56 -6.75 28.48 2.53
N GLU A 57 -7.10 29.44 1.67
CA GLU A 57 -7.40 29.15 0.27
C GLU A 57 -6.21 28.42 -0.39
N PRO A 58 -6.46 27.37 -1.19
CA PRO A 58 -5.37 26.67 -1.86
C PRO A 58 -4.63 27.65 -2.78
N SER A 59 -3.31 27.76 -2.63
CA SER A 59 -2.45 28.60 -3.46
C SER A 59 -1.47 27.76 -4.27
N GLY A 60 -0.86 28.37 -5.29
CA GLY A 60 0.04 27.69 -6.23
C GLY A 60 -0.68 26.64 -7.06
N ILE A 61 0.02 25.55 -7.39
CA ILE A 61 -0.50 24.50 -8.29
C ILE A 61 -1.85 23.93 -7.82
N VAL A 62 -2.06 23.77 -6.51
CA VAL A 62 -3.35 23.25 -5.99
C VAL A 62 -4.48 24.24 -6.24
N GLY A 63 -4.22 25.55 -6.08
CA GLY A 63 -5.20 26.60 -6.41
C GLY A 63 -5.53 26.60 -7.90
N GLU A 64 -4.51 26.57 -8.76
CA GLU A 64 -4.68 26.51 -10.21
C GLU A 64 -5.48 25.27 -10.66
N LEU A 65 -5.28 24.11 -10.01
CA LEU A 65 -6.06 22.90 -10.28
C LEU A 65 -7.52 22.99 -9.84
N VAL A 66 -7.81 23.74 -8.77
CA VAL A 66 -9.18 24.00 -8.30
C VAL A 66 -9.88 25.02 -9.21
N GLU A 67 -9.15 26.03 -9.68
CA GLU A 67 -9.66 27.06 -10.59
C GLU A 67 -9.82 26.58 -12.03
N ALA A 68 -9.10 25.53 -12.43
CA ALA A 68 -9.23 24.90 -13.73
C ALA A 68 -10.64 24.31 -13.92
N GLY A 69 -11.47 25.06 -14.67
CA GLY A 69 -12.92 24.86 -14.76
C GLY A 69 -13.39 23.55 -15.41
N ASP A 70 -12.54 22.85 -16.16
CA ASP A 70 -12.87 21.57 -16.81
C ASP A 70 -11.71 20.56 -16.78
N VAL A 71 -12.02 19.33 -17.19
CA VAL A 71 -11.08 18.20 -17.21
C VAL A 71 -9.91 18.50 -18.16
N GLU A 72 -10.17 19.06 -19.33
CA GLU A 72 -9.13 19.37 -20.30
C GLU A 72 -8.19 20.47 -19.82
N ALA A 73 -8.69 21.48 -19.09
CA ALA A 73 -7.89 22.54 -18.51
C ALA A 73 -6.93 22.00 -17.44
N ARG A 74 -7.41 21.11 -16.56
CA ARG A 74 -6.56 20.42 -15.58
C ARG A 74 -5.50 19.57 -16.28
N ALA A 75 -5.89 18.80 -17.29
CA ALA A 75 -4.95 17.99 -18.07
C ALA A 75 -3.90 18.84 -18.79
N ARG A 76 -4.28 19.97 -19.38
CA ARG A 76 -3.33 20.91 -20.00
C ARG A 76 -2.36 21.49 -18.99
N LEU A 77 -2.86 21.90 -17.82
CA LEU A 77 -2.03 22.44 -16.73
C LEU A 77 -1.00 21.41 -16.25
N VAL A 78 -1.44 20.22 -15.85
CA VAL A 78 -0.53 19.18 -15.31
C VAL A 78 0.47 18.73 -16.37
N ARG A 79 0.01 18.47 -17.61
CA ARG A 79 0.93 18.08 -18.70
C ARG A 79 1.91 19.21 -19.01
N GLY A 80 1.48 20.46 -19.04
CA GLY A 80 2.37 21.61 -19.24
C GLY A 80 3.48 21.66 -18.20
N LEU A 81 3.12 21.51 -16.92
CA LEU A 81 4.08 21.48 -15.81
C LEU A 81 5.02 20.28 -15.89
N LEU A 82 4.52 19.08 -16.25
CA LEU A 82 5.36 17.90 -16.47
C LEU A 82 6.43 18.18 -17.55
N HIS A 83 6.02 18.67 -18.72
CA HIS A 83 6.93 18.93 -19.83
C HIS A 83 7.96 20.01 -19.50
N GLN A 84 7.59 21.05 -18.74
CA GLN A 84 8.53 22.08 -18.27
C GLN A 84 9.61 21.52 -17.34
N ILE A 85 9.34 20.43 -16.62
CA ILE A 85 10.29 19.80 -15.70
C ILE A 85 11.10 18.70 -16.41
N GLY A 86 10.63 18.17 -17.55
CA GLY A 86 11.29 17.13 -18.36
C GLY A 86 10.62 15.75 -18.32
N PHE A 87 9.38 15.68 -17.84
CA PHE A 87 8.58 14.44 -17.79
C PHE A 87 7.37 14.54 -18.72
N GLU A 88 6.87 13.42 -19.24
CA GLU A 88 5.66 13.40 -20.09
C GLU A 88 4.45 12.82 -19.37
N TRP A 89 4.64 11.95 -18.39
CA TRP A 89 3.55 11.22 -17.73
C TRP A 89 3.67 11.20 -16.21
N LEU A 90 2.51 11.20 -15.54
CA LEU A 90 2.37 11.03 -14.10
C LEU A 90 1.46 9.84 -13.81
N GLY A 91 2.02 8.81 -13.20
CA GLY A 91 1.29 7.73 -12.56
C GLY A 91 0.97 8.09 -11.11
N TYR A 92 -0.27 7.88 -10.69
CA TYR A 92 -0.70 8.08 -9.30
C TYR A 92 -1.58 6.90 -8.91
N GLY A 93 -1.30 6.28 -7.76
CA GLY A 93 -2.10 5.16 -7.29
C GLY A 93 -1.96 4.88 -5.81
N ALA A 94 -2.93 4.17 -5.25
CA ALA A 94 -2.92 3.68 -3.89
C ALA A 94 -2.67 2.17 -3.90
N VAL A 95 -1.86 1.71 -2.96
CA VAL A 95 -1.50 0.30 -2.78
C VAL A 95 -1.54 -0.06 -1.30
N THR A 96 -1.75 -1.33 -0.99
CA THR A 96 -1.67 -1.85 0.38
C THR A 96 -0.67 -3.01 0.48
N PHE A 97 0.02 -3.12 1.61
CA PHE A 97 0.87 -4.29 1.90
C PHE A 97 0.12 -5.29 2.76
N MET A 98 -0.09 -6.49 2.22
CA MET A 98 -0.73 -7.60 2.94
C MET A 98 0.09 -8.87 2.80
N ALA A 99 0.35 -9.55 3.92
CA ALA A 99 1.12 -10.79 3.97
C ALA A 99 2.46 -10.71 3.21
N GLY A 100 3.12 -9.55 3.29
CA GLY A 100 4.40 -9.30 2.60
C GLY A 100 4.30 -9.06 1.09
N ARG A 101 3.10 -8.94 0.53
CA ARG A 101 2.86 -8.61 -0.88
C ARG A 101 2.22 -7.24 -1.04
N LEU A 102 2.58 -6.53 -2.10
CA LEU A 102 1.94 -5.29 -2.50
C LEU A 102 0.72 -5.58 -3.36
N TRP A 103 -0.39 -4.93 -3.03
CA TRP A 103 -1.67 -5.06 -3.72
C TRP A 103 -2.13 -3.70 -4.22
N PRO A 104 -2.42 -3.57 -5.53
CA PRO A 104 -2.93 -2.33 -6.09
C PRO A 104 -4.40 -2.11 -5.68
N LEU A 105 -4.73 -0.95 -5.12
CA LEU A 105 -6.09 -0.58 -4.71
C LEU A 105 -6.78 0.28 -5.76
N SER A 106 -6.12 1.38 -6.18
CA SER A 106 -6.70 2.31 -7.14
C SER A 106 -5.62 3.04 -7.93
N PHE A 107 -5.87 3.37 -9.20
CA PHE A 107 -4.93 4.11 -10.04
C PHE A 107 -5.64 5.20 -10.84
N PHE A 108 -5.04 6.38 -10.84
CA PHE A 108 -5.51 7.56 -11.55
C PHE A 108 -4.93 7.59 -12.97
N THR A 109 -5.78 7.85 -13.96
CA THR A 109 -5.46 7.57 -15.36
C THR A 109 -5.24 8.82 -16.23
N SER A 110 -5.76 10.00 -15.87
CA SER A 110 -5.77 11.18 -16.75
C SER A 110 -4.40 11.68 -17.23
N TYR A 111 -3.38 11.50 -16.38
CA TYR A 111 -2.01 11.95 -16.65
C TYR A 111 -1.04 10.79 -16.91
N ALA A 112 -1.55 9.56 -16.86
CA ALA A 112 -0.73 8.38 -17.01
C ALA A 112 -0.44 8.06 -18.48
N ASN A 113 0.62 7.29 -18.70
CA ASN A 113 0.85 6.65 -19.99
C ASN A 113 -0.14 5.47 -20.13
N ALA A 114 -1.15 5.62 -20.99
CA ALA A 114 -2.22 4.64 -21.15
C ALA A 114 -1.72 3.28 -21.67
N GLY A 115 -0.69 3.28 -22.53
CA GLY A 115 -0.07 2.06 -23.04
C GLY A 115 0.67 1.31 -21.93
N TRP A 116 1.45 2.03 -21.14
CA TRP A 116 2.16 1.49 -19.98
C TRP A 116 1.20 0.93 -18.94
N MET A 117 0.17 1.68 -18.55
CA MET A 117 -0.77 1.25 -17.51
C MET A 117 -1.48 -0.06 -17.90
N ARG A 118 -1.89 -0.19 -19.16
CA ARG A 118 -2.52 -1.41 -19.68
C ARG A 118 -1.58 -2.61 -19.57
N ARG A 119 -0.33 -2.46 -20.04
CA ARG A 119 0.70 -3.51 -19.97
C ARG A 119 1.05 -3.86 -18.53
N TYR A 120 1.15 -2.85 -17.66
CA TYR A 120 1.49 -3.02 -16.25
C TYR A 120 0.55 -3.99 -15.52
N PHE A 121 -0.76 -3.81 -15.70
CA PHE A 121 -1.73 -4.69 -15.05
C PHE A 121 -1.94 -6.00 -15.82
N ALA A 122 -1.92 -5.98 -17.16
CA ALA A 122 -2.08 -7.18 -17.98
C ALA A 122 -0.97 -8.20 -17.73
N HIS A 123 0.28 -7.74 -17.60
CA HIS A 123 1.44 -8.59 -17.38
C HIS A 123 1.83 -8.72 -15.90
N ARG A 124 0.98 -8.22 -14.98
CA ARG A 124 1.19 -8.30 -13.51
C ARG A 124 2.54 -7.74 -13.06
N HIS A 125 2.96 -6.63 -13.66
CA HIS A 125 4.24 -5.97 -13.38
C HIS A 125 4.39 -5.52 -11.93
N ASN A 126 3.28 -5.36 -11.20
CA ASN A 126 3.27 -5.12 -9.76
C ASN A 126 3.99 -6.21 -8.94
N GLN A 127 4.18 -7.41 -9.50
CA GLN A 127 4.88 -8.52 -8.83
C GLN A 127 6.41 -8.48 -8.97
N VAL A 128 6.94 -7.70 -9.92
CA VAL A 128 8.38 -7.63 -10.23
C VAL A 128 8.97 -6.23 -10.12
N ASP A 129 8.14 -5.18 -10.25
CA ASP A 129 8.55 -3.79 -10.13
C ASP A 129 9.12 -3.52 -8.72
N THR A 130 10.44 -3.40 -8.54
CA THR A 130 11.06 -3.24 -7.21
C THR A 130 10.98 -1.82 -6.65
N ARG A 131 10.61 -0.82 -7.46
CA ARG A 131 10.67 0.61 -7.07
C ARG A 131 9.83 0.93 -5.83
N HIS A 132 8.76 0.17 -5.59
CA HIS A 132 7.93 0.33 -4.40
C HIS A 132 8.62 -0.12 -3.08
N GLN A 133 9.61 -1.00 -3.17
CA GLN A 133 10.43 -1.45 -2.04
C GLN A 133 11.59 -0.48 -1.81
N ASP A 134 12.23 -0.07 -2.90
CA ASP A 134 13.42 0.79 -2.89
C ASP A 134 13.10 2.22 -2.45
N ALA A 135 11.93 2.75 -2.83
CA ALA A 135 11.51 4.08 -2.40
C ALA A 135 11.08 4.06 -0.92
N PRO A 136 11.71 4.88 -0.05
CA PRO A 136 11.31 4.95 1.35
C PRO A 136 9.91 5.58 1.47
N ALA A 137 9.15 5.16 2.48
CA ALA A 137 7.80 5.69 2.75
C ALA A 137 7.80 7.10 3.37
N SER A 138 8.86 7.89 3.14
CA SER A 138 9.13 9.20 3.75
C SER A 138 9.18 10.33 2.73
N SER A 139 8.47 10.19 1.59
CA SER A 139 8.46 11.16 0.47
C SER A 139 9.80 11.43 -0.22
N LEU A 140 10.89 10.75 0.16
CA LEU A 140 12.16 10.91 -0.54
C LEU A 140 12.04 10.24 -1.92
N PRO A 141 12.35 10.98 -3.00
CA PRO A 141 12.22 10.46 -4.34
C PRO A 141 13.30 9.42 -4.63
N LEU A 142 12.90 8.34 -5.28
CA LEU A 142 13.78 7.41 -5.97
C LEU A 142 13.93 7.88 -7.42
N VAL A 143 15.13 8.32 -7.77
CA VAL A 143 15.51 8.62 -9.15
C VAL A 143 16.05 7.33 -9.78
N TRP A 144 15.54 6.99 -10.98
CA TRP A 144 15.85 5.72 -11.64
C TRP A 144 15.92 5.87 -13.16
N ASP A 145 16.63 4.95 -13.80
CA ASP A 145 16.61 4.72 -15.25
C ASP A 145 16.50 3.22 -15.56
N VAL A 146 16.18 2.91 -16.82
CA VAL A 146 15.96 1.53 -17.26
C VAL A 146 17.24 0.69 -17.14
N ASP A 147 18.41 1.25 -17.44
CA ASP A 147 19.70 0.54 -17.40
C ASP A 147 20.01 0.07 -15.97
N GLN A 148 19.75 0.91 -14.97
CA GLN A 148 19.88 0.56 -13.55
C GLN A 148 18.90 -0.56 -13.16
N LEU A 149 17.65 -0.50 -13.61
CA LEU A 149 16.65 -1.52 -13.29
C LEU A 149 17.01 -2.87 -13.91
N GLU A 150 17.50 -2.88 -15.16
CA GLU A 150 17.96 -4.09 -15.83
C GLU A 150 19.11 -4.76 -15.04
N ALA A 151 20.12 -3.98 -14.63
CA ALA A 151 21.24 -4.47 -13.82
C ALA A 151 20.85 -4.96 -12.41
N GLN A 152 19.73 -4.48 -11.86
CA GLN A 152 19.16 -5.02 -10.62
C GLN A 152 18.46 -6.35 -10.85
N PHE A 153 17.73 -6.47 -11.96
CA PHE A 153 16.95 -7.64 -12.29
C PHE A 153 17.75 -8.85 -12.76
N ASP A 154 18.99 -8.67 -13.23
CA ASP A 154 19.91 -9.77 -13.51
C ASP A 154 20.13 -10.71 -12.30
N ARG A 155 19.88 -10.21 -11.08
CA ARG A 155 19.98 -10.95 -9.82
C ARG A 155 18.64 -11.50 -9.31
N SER A 156 17.56 -11.36 -10.09
CA SER A 156 16.20 -11.77 -9.72
C SER A 156 15.95 -13.26 -9.97
N ASP A 157 15.16 -13.88 -9.09
CA ASP A 157 14.67 -15.25 -9.28
C ASP A 157 13.60 -15.38 -10.40
N ARG A 158 13.22 -14.26 -11.04
CA ARG A 158 12.18 -14.17 -12.09
C ARG A 158 12.67 -13.44 -13.35
N PRO A 159 13.71 -13.94 -14.03
CA PRO A 159 14.38 -13.20 -15.11
C PRO A 159 13.47 -12.94 -16.32
N ALA A 160 12.56 -13.86 -16.67
CA ALA A 160 11.65 -13.69 -17.80
C ALA A 160 10.64 -12.56 -17.58
N GLN A 161 10.02 -12.48 -16.39
CA GLN A 161 9.09 -11.41 -16.05
C GLN A 161 9.80 -10.07 -15.93
N CYS A 162 11.01 -10.05 -15.37
CA CYS A 162 11.83 -8.83 -15.32
C CYS A 162 12.20 -8.33 -16.72
N ARG A 163 12.58 -9.22 -17.65
CA ARG A 163 12.83 -8.84 -19.05
C ARG A 163 11.59 -8.26 -19.71
N GLN A 164 10.43 -8.91 -19.54
CA GLN A 164 9.16 -8.42 -20.07
C GLN A 164 8.79 -7.03 -19.51
N PHE A 165 9.08 -6.77 -18.24
CA PHE A 165 8.89 -5.47 -17.62
C PHE A 165 9.73 -4.37 -18.28
N ILE A 166 11.02 -4.64 -18.54
CA ILE A 166 11.93 -3.73 -19.24
C ILE A 166 11.47 -3.50 -20.68
N GLU A 167 11.10 -4.56 -21.40
CA GLU A 167 10.56 -4.47 -22.77
C GLU A 167 9.29 -3.61 -22.84
N ASP A 168 8.36 -3.76 -21.89
CA ASP A 168 7.14 -2.97 -21.86
C ASP A 168 7.37 -1.50 -21.49
N LEU A 169 8.37 -1.20 -20.64
CA LEU A 169 8.83 0.18 -20.42
C LEU A 169 9.33 0.77 -21.75
N HIS A 170 10.17 0.03 -22.46
CA HIS A 170 10.72 0.46 -23.73
C HIS A 170 9.64 0.70 -24.78
N ALA A 171 8.71 -0.25 -24.93
CA ALA A 171 7.59 -0.20 -25.85
C ALA A 171 6.60 0.93 -25.53
N SER A 172 6.56 1.38 -24.27
CA SER A 172 5.77 2.53 -23.83
C SER A 172 6.51 3.87 -23.95
N GLY A 173 7.73 3.86 -24.46
CA GLY A 173 8.57 5.04 -24.62
C GLY A 173 9.22 5.53 -23.32
N ILE A 174 9.10 4.79 -22.23
CA ILE A 174 9.65 5.17 -20.92
C ILE A 174 11.11 4.77 -20.85
N ARG A 175 11.98 5.64 -20.32
CA ARG A 175 13.43 5.41 -20.21
C ARG A 175 14.02 5.80 -18.86
N SER A 176 13.44 6.79 -18.19
CA SER A 176 13.84 7.19 -16.85
C SER A 176 12.65 7.73 -16.07
N GLY A 177 12.83 7.99 -14.78
CA GLY A 177 11.78 8.56 -13.98
C GLY A 177 12.16 8.88 -12.56
N LEU A 178 11.15 9.41 -11.87
CA LEU A 178 11.19 9.70 -10.46
C LEU A 178 9.99 9.01 -9.80
N PHE A 179 10.22 8.30 -8.72
CA PHE A 179 9.20 7.53 -8.02
C PHE A 179 9.14 7.93 -6.55
N LEU A 180 7.95 8.18 -6.03
CA LEU A 180 7.71 8.55 -4.63
C LEU A 180 6.74 7.57 -4.00
N ARG A 181 6.95 7.37 -2.70
CA ARG A 181 6.02 6.64 -1.85
C ARG A 181 5.67 7.45 -0.62
N LEU A 182 4.37 7.65 -0.42
CA LEU A 182 3.82 8.36 0.73
C LEU A 182 3.04 7.37 1.59
N ALA A 183 3.32 7.31 2.89
CA ALA A 183 2.50 6.55 3.82
C ALA A 183 1.13 7.24 3.99
N SER A 184 0.06 6.45 4.01
CA SER A 184 -1.25 6.99 4.35
C SER A 184 -1.27 7.48 5.81
N PRO A 185 -1.78 8.69 6.08
CA PRO A 185 -1.92 9.17 7.45
C PRO A 185 -2.93 8.33 8.23
N THR A 186 -3.96 7.85 7.53
CA THR A 186 -5.07 7.10 8.12
C THR A 186 -4.79 5.60 8.17
N HIS A 187 -4.23 4.98 7.13
CA HIS A 187 -4.08 3.52 7.02
C HIS A 187 -2.61 3.06 7.09
N VAL A 188 -2.27 2.15 8.02
CA VAL A 188 -0.85 1.82 8.32
C VAL A 188 -0.13 1.13 7.17
N ASN A 189 -0.85 0.30 6.43
CA ASN A 189 -0.29 -0.53 5.37
C ASN A 189 -0.55 0.03 3.98
N GLU A 190 -1.26 1.15 3.89
CA GLU A 190 -1.55 1.79 2.61
C GLU A 190 -0.52 2.86 2.30
N HIS A 191 -0.15 2.90 1.03
CA HIS A 191 0.75 3.90 0.50
C HIS A 191 0.20 4.48 -0.79
N THR A 192 0.45 5.77 -0.98
CA THR A 192 0.30 6.41 -2.29
C THR A 192 1.63 6.28 -3.03
N LEU A 193 1.56 5.78 -4.26
CA LEU A 193 2.65 5.76 -5.22
C LEU A 193 2.45 6.91 -6.20
N ILE A 194 3.51 7.68 -6.44
CA ILE A 194 3.52 8.74 -7.45
C ILE A 194 4.75 8.51 -8.32
N SER A 195 4.57 8.46 -9.63
CA SER A 195 5.64 8.21 -10.58
C SER A 195 5.61 9.24 -11.69
N LEU A 196 6.68 10.01 -11.84
CA LEU A 196 6.91 10.85 -13.00
C LEU A 196 7.80 10.07 -13.96
N LEU A 197 7.37 9.98 -15.22
CA LEU A 197 7.99 9.12 -16.23
C LEU A 197 8.49 9.98 -17.38
N SER A 198 9.72 9.72 -17.83
CA SER A 198 10.36 10.42 -18.94
C SER A 198 10.73 9.49 -20.08
N SER A 199 10.64 10.00 -21.31
CA SER A 199 11.22 9.38 -22.49
C SER A 199 12.74 9.60 -22.63
N THR A 200 13.30 10.51 -21.82
CA THR A 200 14.73 10.83 -21.81
C THR A 200 15.54 9.68 -21.21
N PRO A 201 16.54 9.12 -21.93
CA PRO A 201 17.43 8.08 -21.40
C PRO A 201 18.35 8.59 -20.28
N GLY A 202 18.70 7.67 -19.38
CA GLY A 202 19.57 7.96 -18.23
C GLY A 202 18.89 8.85 -17.19
N ARG A 203 19.46 8.85 -15.98
CA ARG A 203 18.93 9.63 -14.85
C ARG A 203 19.69 10.93 -14.54
N GLU A 204 20.82 11.16 -15.19
CA GLU A 204 21.74 12.26 -14.83
C GLU A 204 21.18 13.66 -15.09
N TRP A 205 20.12 13.77 -15.91
CA TRP A 205 19.39 15.01 -16.11
C TRP A 205 18.44 15.34 -14.94
N ILE A 206 18.11 14.36 -14.09
CA ILE A 206 17.24 14.52 -12.92
C ILE A 206 18.10 14.99 -11.74
N ASP A 207 18.64 16.19 -11.86
CA ASP A 207 19.44 16.83 -10.82
C ASP A 207 18.59 17.29 -9.61
N GLY A 208 19.23 17.93 -8.63
CA GLY A 208 18.53 18.44 -7.44
C GLY A 208 17.45 19.47 -7.76
N GLY A 209 17.64 20.29 -8.80
CA GLY A 209 16.67 21.31 -9.22
C GLY A 209 15.44 20.69 -9.88
N VAL A 210 15.64 19.72 -10.78
CA VAL A 210 14.56 18.93 -11.38
C VAL A 210 13.81 18.15 -10.30
N THR A 211 14.54 17.50 -9.40
CA THR A 211 13.97 16.74 -8.28
C THR A 211 13.08 17.61 -7.39
N GLY A 212 13.53 18.83 -7.05
CA GLY A 212 12.74 19.77 -6.25
C GLY A 212 11.42 20.19 -6.91
N ARG A 213 11.45 20.51 -8.22
CA ARG A 213 10.23 20.86 -8.98
C ARG A 213 9.29 19.66 -9.14
N ALA A 214 9.84 18.48 -9.41
CA ALA A 214 9.09 17.23 -9.49
C ALA A 214 8.37 16.89 -8.18
N LEU A 215 9.04 17.09 -7.03
CA LEU A 215 8.44 16.94 -5.70
C LEU A 215 7.27 17.91 -5.49
N LEU A 216 7.46 19.20 -5.82
CA LEU A 216 6.42 20.21 -5.68
C LEU A 216 5.17 19.85 -6.50
N LEU A 217 5.35 19.46 -7.76
CA LEU A 217 4.25 19.02 -8.62
C LEU A 217 3.57 17.76 -8.07
N SER A 218 4.35 16.74 -7.71
CA SER A 218 3.85 15.46 -7.18
C SER A 218 3.00 15.64 -5.93
N LEU A 219 3.49 16.44 -4.97
CA LEU A 219 2.80 16.69 -3.71
C LEU A 219 1.56 17.58 -3.91
N SER A 220 1.61 18.53 -4.84
CA SER A 220 0.44 19.35 -5.18
C SER A 220 -0.67 18.52 -5.83
N VAL A 221 -0.32 17.65 -6.77
CA VAL A 221 -1.28 16.71 -7.38
C VAL A 221 -1.83 15.74 -6.33
N HIS A 222 -0.98 15.23 -5.42
CA HIS A 222 -1.43 14.38 -4.32
C HIS A 222 -2.42 15.10 -3.40
N GLU A 223 -2.13 16.35 -3.00
CA GLU A 223 -3.03 17.14 -2.17
C GLU A 223 -4.37 17.39 -2.88
N TYR A 224 -4.33 17.73 -4.16
CA TYR A 224 -5.53 17.90 -4.96
C TYR A 224 -6.34 16.60 -5.04
N LEU A 225 -5.74 15.50 -5.48
CA LEU A 225 -6.43 14.21 -5.65
C LEU A 225 -6.95 13.65 -4.32
N SER A 226 -6.17 13.73 -3.23
CA SER A 226 -6.59 13.22 -1.92
C SER A 226 -7.80 13.97 -1.33
N ARG A 227 -8.03 15.22 -1.73
CA ARG A 227 -9.21 16.01 -1.33
C ARG A 227 -10.45 15.75 -2.19
N HIS A 228 -10.27 15.42 -3.47
CA HIS A 228 -11.36 15.37 -4.45
C HIS A 228 -11.72 13.95 -4.92
N ALA A 229 -10.82 12.98 -4.76
CA ALA A 229 -11.10 11.59 -5.08
C ALA A 229 -11.94 10.95 -3.97
N ARG A 230 -13.14 10.48 -4.31
CA ARG A 230 -13.96 9.64 -3.42
C ARG A 230 -13.75 8.18 -3.79
N LEU A 231 -12.64 7.62 -3.33
CA LEU A 231 -12.34 6.23 -3.60
C LEU A 231 -13.17 5.32 -2.69
N PRO A 232 -13.72 4.21 -3.22
CA PRO A 232 -14.35 3.21 -2.38
C PRO A 232 -13.33 2.66 -1.38
N ALA A 233 -13.81 2.30 -0.18
CA ALA A 233 -12.97 1.66 0.82
C ALA A 233 -12.29 0.41 0.21
N ALA A 234 -11.05 0.13 0.64
CA ALA A 234 -10.31 -1.02 0.15
C ALA A 234 -11.21 -2.29 0.19
N PRO A 235 -11.22 -3.08 -0.91
CA PRO A 235 -12.12 -4.23 -1.04
C PRO A 235 -11.92 -5.19 0.14
N ALA A 236 -12.96 -5.96 0.49
CA ALA A 236 -12.89 -6.90 1.62
C ALA A 236 -11.73 -7.91 1.47
N ALA A 237 -11.42 -8.33 0.25
CA ALA A 237 -10.26 -9.17 -0.07
C ALA A 237 -8.90 -8.51 0.25
N ALA A 238 -8.88 -7.17 0.37
CA ALA A 238 -7.74 -6.39 0.82
C ALA A 238 -7.73 -6.11 2.33
N ARG A 239 -8.62 -6.74 3.10
CA ARG A 239 -8.63 -6.68 4.57
C ARG A 239 -8.03 -7.97 5.14
N ILE A 240 -7.41 -7.85 6.30
CA ILE A 240 -6.87 -9.01 7.00
C ILE A 240 -8.05 -9.73 7.64
N ASP A 241 -8.32 -10.94 7.16
CA ASP A 241 -9.32 -11.82 7.75
C ASP A 241 -8.85 -12.30 9.13
N LEU A 242 -9.53 -11.81 10.18
CA LEU A 242 -9.24 -12.14 11.57
C LEU A 242 -9.67 -13.57 11.94
N SER A 243 -10.61 -14.17 11.19
CA SER A 243 -11.05 -15.55 11.41
C SER A 243 -9.96 -16.58 11.13
N GLN A 244 -8.96 -16.21 10.33
CA GLN A 244 -7.84 -17.06 9.95
C GLN A 244 -6.69 -17.04 10.97
N LEU A 245 -6.82 -16.27 12.06
CA LEU A 245 -5.89 -16.28 13.18
C LEU A 245 -6.13 -17.53 14.04
N SER A 246 -5.05 -18.14 14.56
CA SER A 246 -5.23 -19.22 15.54
C SER A 246 -5.90 -18.70 16.81
N PRO A 247 -6.59 -19.53 17.60
CA PRO A 247 -7.18 -19.11 18.88
C PRO A 247 -6.17 -18.39 19.78
N THR A 248 -4.94 -18.89 19.84
CA THR A 248 -3.83 -18.26 20.57
C THR A 248 -3.49 -16.88 20.03
N GLN A 249 -3.41 -16.72 18.70
CA GLN A 249 -3.13 -15.43 18.06
C GLN A 249 -4.26 -14.41 18.28
N GLN A 250 -5.52 -14.85 18.22
CA GLN A 250 -6.69 -14.00 18.49
C GLN A 250 -6.64 -13.48 19.94
N TYR A 251 -6.39 -14.38 20.90
CA TYR A 251 -6.32 -14.02 22.31
C TYR A 251 -5.16 -13.07 22.62
N ILE A 252 -3.97 -13.31 22.03
CA ILE A 252 -2.83 -12.38 22.12
C ILE A 252 -3.20 -11.02 21.54
N LEU A 253 -3.83 -10.99 20.37
CA LEU A 253 -4.24 -9.76 19.69
C LEU A 253 -5.26 -8.96 20.51
N GLU A 254 -6.23 -9.63 21.14
CA GLU A 254 -7.22 -9.00 22.01
C GLU A 254 -6.57 -8.35 23.24
N HIS A 255 -5.66 -9.06 23.91
CA HIS A 255 -4.94 -8.49 25.06
C HIS A 255 -3.99 -7.36 24.66
N LEU A 256 -3.36 -7.47 23.49
CA LEU A 256 -2.52 -6.45 22.89
C LEU A 256 -3.32 -5.16 22.63
N LEU A 257 -4.51 -5.26 22.06
CA LEU A 257 -5.42 -4.14 21.80
C LEU A 257 -5.90 -3.45 23.08
N GLN A 258 -5.99 -4.19 24.19
CA GLN A 258 -6.28 -3.65 25.52
C GLN A 258 -5.04 -3.03 26.21
N GLY A 259 -3.92 -2.89 25.50
CA GLY A 259 -2.72 -2.18 25.99
C GLY A 259 -1.75 -3.04 26.82
N ARG A 260 -1.96 -4.35 26.96
CA ARG A 260 -1.17 -5.20 27.86
C ARG A 260 0.20 -5.55 27.32
N SER A 261 1.22 -5.46 28.15
CA SER A 261 2.59 -5.85 27.81
C SER A 261 2.72 -7.34 27.50
N ASP A 262 3.75 -7.71 26.74
CA ASP A 262 4.01 -9.11 26.36
C ASP A 262 4.19 -10.01 27.61
N LYS A 263 4.73 -9.47 28.71
CA LYS A 263 4.86 -10.17 30.00
C LYS A 263 3.49 -10.42 30.64
N GLU A 264 2.59 -9.44 30.64
CA GLU A 264 1.23 -9.61 31.16
C GLU A 264 0.41 -10.60 30.32
N ILE A 265 0.61 -10.58 28.99
CA ILE A 265 -0.01 -11.54 28.07
C ILE A 265 0.49 -12.96 28.38
N ALA A 266 1.81 -13.15 28.49
CA ALA A 266 2.42 -14.42 28.83
C ALA A 266 1.89 -14.98 30.15
N TYR A 267 1.84 -14.13 31.19
CA TYR A 267 1.30 -14.49 32.50
C TYR A 267 -0.16 -14.95 32.42
N ARG A 268 -1.02 -14.21 31.70
CA ARG A 268 -2.46 -14.53 31.59
C ARG A 268 -2.74 -15.78 30.78
N MET A 269 -1.93 -16.04 29.76
CA MET A 269 -2.08 -17.21 28.91
C MET A 269 -1.36 -18.44 29.45
N GLN A 270 -0.64 -18.32 30.57
CA GLN A 270 0.27 -19.35 31.09
C GLN A 270 1.28 -19.82 30.02
N LEU A 271 1.74 -18.89 29.18
CA LEU A 271 2.73 -19.13 28.14
C LEU A 271 4.08 -18.56 28.56
N SER A 272 5.16 -19.10 27.96
CA SER A 272 6.47 -18.47 28.09
C SER A 272 6.51 -17.13 27.34
N ALA A 273 7.34 -16.19 27.82
CA ALA A 273 7.58 -14.94 27.10
C ALA A 273 8.12 -15.19 25.68
N HIS A 274 8.87 -16.27 25.48
CA HIS A 274 9.38 -16.68 24.18
C HIS A 274 8.25 -17.10 23.22
N THR A 275 7.25 -17.84 23.71
CA THR A 275 6.08 -18.25 22.92
C THR A 275 5.23 -17.05 22.51
N VAL A 276 5.03 -16.07 23.42
CA VAL A 276 4.33 -14.83 23.09
C VAL A 276 5.10 -14.02 22.04
N ASP A 277 6.42 -13.87 22.18
CA ASP A 277 7.25 -13.20 21.17
C ASP A 277 7.18 -13.89 19.79
N TYR A 278 7.18 -15.23 19.76
CA TYR A 278 6.96 -15.99 18.53
C TYR A 278 5.63 -15.61 17.86
N HIS A 279 4.51 -15.65 18.59
CA HIS A 279 3.22 -15.28 18.02
C HIS A 279 3.14 -13.80 17.64
N MET A 280 3.75 -12.91 18.41
CA MET A 280 3.86 -11.48 18.09
C MET A 280 4.66 -11.22 16.81
N ARG A 281 5.69 -12.03 16.51
CA ARG A 281 6.38 -12.00 15.21
C ARG A 281 5.47 -12.45 14.08
N GLN A 282 4.71 -13.53 14.27
CA GLN A 282 3.76 -14.02 13.26
C GLN A 282 2.65 -13.00 12.99
N LEU A 283 2.07 -12.42 14.04
CA LEU A 283 1.06 -11.35 13.94
C LEU A 283 1.64 -10.13 13.21
N ARG A 284 2.83 -9.63 13.60
CA ARG A 284 3.49 -8.53 12.88
C ARG A 284 3.67 -8.81 11.39
N ARG A 285 4.15 -10.01 11.02
CA ARG A 285 4.31 -10.42 9.63
C ARG A 285 2.97 -10.43 8.88
N ARG A 286 1.93 -10.99 9.50
CA ARG A 286 0.59 -11.11 8.90
C ARG A 286 -0.07 -9.75 8.69
N PHE A 287 0.06 -8.85 9.67
CA PHE A 287 -0.44 -7.49 9.61
C PHE A 287 0.49 -6.51 8.90
N SER A 288 1.57 -6.98 8.27
CA SER A 288 2.60 -6.12 7.65
C SER A 288 3.16 -5.03 8.57
N ALA A 289 3.09 -5.24 9.89
CA ALA A 289 3.46 -4.28 10.91
C ALA A 289 4.93 -4.45 11.33
N ARG A 290 5.67 -3.34 11.38
CA ARG A 290 7.10 -3.35 11.76
C ARG A 290 7.29 -3.37 13.27
N ASN A 291 6.34 -2.79 14.00
CA ASN A 291 6.41 -2.66 15.46
C ASN A 291 5.03 -2.89 16.09
N ARG A 292 5.02 -2.97 17.43
CA ARG A 292 3.82 -3.22 18.22
C ARG A 292 2.74 -2.15 18.02
N VAL A 293 3.12 -0.88 17.91
CA VAL A 293 2.17 0.23 17.71
C VAL A 293 1.49 0.14 16.35
N GLN A 294 2.26 -0.17 15.30
CA GLN A 294 1.72 -0.43 13.96
C GLN A 294 0.81 -1.65 13.94
N LEU A 295 1.15 -2.71 14.68
CA LEU A 295 0.31 -3.90 14.80
C LEU A 295 -1.03 -3.56 15.45
N VAL A 296 -1.03 -2.80 16.56
CA VAL A 296 -2.24 -2.32 17.21
C VAL A 296 -3.09 -1.50 16.23
N LYS A 297 -2.51 -0.48 15.59
CA LYS A 297 -3.25 0.39 14.65
C LYS A 297 -3.83 -0.39 13.47
N ALA A 298 -3.08 -1.33 12.87
CA ALA A 298 -3.55 -2.17 11.77
C ALA A 298 -4.66 -3.15 12.20
N ALA A 299 -4.55 -3.72 13.41
CA ALA A 299 -5.57 -4.62 13.95
C ALA A 299 -6.87 -3.89 14.29
N THR A 300 -6.76 -2.70 14.90
CA THR A 300 -7.91 -1.83 15.17
C THR A 300 -8.65 -1.47 13.86
N GLN A 301 -7.92 -1.13 12.80
CA GLN A 301 -8.51 -0.85 11.48
C GLN A 301 -9.26 -2.04 10.88
N SER A 302 -8.74 -3.26 11.10
CA SER A 302 -9.37 -4.48 10.60
C SER A 302 -10.66 -4.80 11.37
N GLN A 303 -10.68 -4.59 12.71
CA GLN A 303 -11.88 -4.81 13.53
C GLN A 303 -13.01 -3.83 13.21
N PHE A 304 -12.72 -2.53 13.06
CA PHE A 304 -13.76 -1.55 12.71
C PHE A 304 -14.29 -1.70 11.28
N GLY A 305 -13.55 -2.38 10.40
CA GLY A 305 -14.01 -2.73 9.05
C GLY A 305 -15.05 -3.86 9.01
N GLU A 306 -15.05 -4.77 9.99
CA GLU A 306 -16.04 -5.86 10.11
C GLU A 306 -17.33 -5.40 10.81
N SER A 307 -17.23 -4.53 11.81
CA SER A 307 -18.40 -4.06 12.60
C SER A 307 -19.42 -3.24 11.81
N ASN A 308 -19.10 -2.76 10.61
CA ASN A 308 -20.01 -1.95 9.80
C ASN A 308 -20.94 -2.77 8.88
N PHE A 309 -20.93 -4.10 8.97
CA PHE A 309 -21.80 -5.00 8.17
C PHE A 309 -22.73 -5.90 8.99
N GLY A 310 -22.89 -5.63 10.29
CA GLY A 310 -23.78 -6.41 11.14
C GLY A 310 -24.60 -5.54 12.07
N THR A 311 -25.58 -4.79 11.54
CA THR A 311 -26.90 -4.53 12.16
C THR A 311 -27.75 -3.73 11.15
N VAL A 312 -28.49 -4.41 10.29
CA VAL A 312 -29.84 -3.95 9.91
C VAL A 312 -30.72 -5.16 10.19
N GLY A 313 -31.23 -5.22 11.42
CA GLY A 313 -32.38 -6.01 11.80
C GLY A 313 -33.58 -5.09 11.91
#